data_AF-A0A2E3C5Z5-F1
#
_entry.id   AF-A0A2E3C5Z5-F1
#
_cell.length_a   1.000
_cell.length_b   1.000
_cell.length_c   1.000
_cell.angle_alpha   90.00
_cell.angle_beta   90.00
_cell.angle_gamma   90.00
#
_symmetry.space_group_name_H-M   'P 1'
#
loop_
_entity.id
_entity.type
_entity.pdbx_description
1 polymer ?
#
loop_
_entity_poly.entity_id
_entity_poly.type
_entity_poly.pdbx_seq_one_letter_code
_entity_poly.pdbx_strand_id
1 'polypeptide(L)' 'MELTMAGAYLGMVMVLFAFVTETRGLISSRSVSYLSLMGIGEILLTVRASVTGEWPFAVLGAIWAIFAIWSIFKPPKNQN' A
#
# COMPACT_ATOMS: atom_id res chain seq x y z
N MET A 1 2.11 22.50 7.82
CA MET A 1 1.39 21.23 7.57
C MET A 1 2.28 20.11 8.12
N GLU A 2 1.79 19.32 9.07
CA GLU A 2 2.56 18.22 9.67
C GLU A 2 3.07 17.27 8.56
N LEU A 3 4.36 16.96 8.54
CA LEU A 3 5.00 16.14 7.48
C LEU A 3 4.31 14.79 7.29
N THR A 4 3.86 14.19 8.38
CA THR A 4 3.14 12.90 8.39
C THR A 4 1.74 13.01 7.80
N MET A 5 1.11 14.18 7.85
CA MET A 5 -0.19 14.44 7.22
C MET A 5 -0.04 14.54 5.71
N ALA A 6 1.00 15.22 5.23
CA ALA A 6 1.34 15.25 3.80
C ALA A 6 1.62 13.84 3.26
N GLY A 7 2.40 13.06 4.01
CA GLY A 7 2.68 11.65 3.71
C GLY A 7 1.39 10.81 3.63
N ALA A 8 0.47 10.99 4.58
CA ALA A 8 -0.81 10.26 4.58
C ALA A 8 -1.67 10.55 3.35
N TYR A 9 -1.78 11.82 2.95
CA TYR A 9 -2.52 12.17 1.73
C TYR A 9 -1.88 11.59 0.47
N LEU A 10 -0.54 11.60 0.40
CA LEU A 10 0.17 10.97 -0.71
C LEU A 10 -0.08 9.46 -0.72
N GLY A 11 0.05 8.79 0.44
CA GLY A 11 -0.19 7.35 0.56
C GLY A 11 -1.62 6.96 0.19
N MET A 12 -2.61 7.73 0.65
CA MET A 12 -4.01 7.57 0.26
C MET A 12 -4.20 7.64 -1.26
N VAL A 13 -3.62 8.64 -1.92
CA VAL A 13 -3.72 8.78 -3.39
C VAL A 13 -3.06 7.59 -4.09
N MET A 14 -1.90 7.11 -3.61
CA MET A 14 -1.20 5.96 -4.20
C MET A 14 -2.03 4.67 -4.11
N VAL A 15 -2.58 4.36 -2.93
CA VAL A 15 -3.40 3.15 -2.72
C VAL A 15 -4.69 3.23 -3.55
N LEU A 16 -5.39 4.37 -3.52
CA LEU A 16 -6.62 4.55 -4.30
C LEU A 16 -6.35 4.48 -5.80
N PHE A 17 -5.24 5.04 -6.28
CA PHE A 17 -4.87 4.97 -7.68
C PHE A 17 -4.55 3.53 -8.11
N ALA A 18 -3.80 2.79 -7.29
CA ALA A 18 -3.54 1.37 -7.53
C ALA A 18 -4.85 0.57 -7.61
N PHE A 19 -5.76 0.78 -6.67
CA PHE A 19 -7.05 0.10 -6.63
C PHE A 19 -7.96 0.46 -7.82
N VAL A 20 -8.08 1.74 -8.18
CA VAL A 20 -8.90 2.18 -9.32
C VAL A 20 -8.34 1.65 -10.64
N THR A 21 -7.02 1.62 -10.81
CA THR A 21 -6.40 1.06 -12.02
C THR A 21 -6.56 -0.45 -12.11
N GLU A 22 -6.51 -1.15 -10.98
CA GLU A 22 -6.72 -2.60 -10.89
C GLU A 22 -8.17 -3.01 -11.17
N THR A 23 -9.14 -2.34 -10.54
CA THR A 23 -10.58 -2.58 -10.78
C THR A 23 -11.02 -2.32 -12.23
N ARG A 24 -10.30 -1.45 -12.95
CA ARG A 24 -10.51 -1.19 -14.39
C ARG A 24 -9.77 -2.17 -15.31
N GLY A 25 -9.01 -3.12 -14.75
CA GLY A 25 -8.21 -4.07 -15.51
C GLY A 25 -6.99 -3.46 -16.21
N LEU A 26 -6.60 -2.22 -15.86
CA LEU A 26 -5.44 -1.55 -16.45
C LEU A 26 -4.12 -2.09 -15.92
N ILE A 27 -4.10 -2.47 -14.64
CA ILE A 27 -2.92 -2.98 -13.95
C ILE A 27 -3.34 -4.26 -13.21
N SER A 28 -2.54 -5.33 -13.29
CA SER A 28 -2.80 -6.53 -12.51
C SER A 28 -2.37 -6.33 -11.05
N SER A 29 -3.14 -6.86 -10.11
CA SER A 29 -2.81 -6.91 -8.67
C SER A 29 -1.52 -7.72 -8.37
N ARG A 30 -0.97 -8.43 -9.36
CA ARG A 30 0.32 -9.12 -9.29
C ARG A 30 1.48 -8.33 -9.90
N SER A 31 1.19 -7.21 -10.55
CA SER A 31 2.22 -6.40 -11.19
C SER A 31 3.09 -5.69 -10.15
N VAL A 32 4.38 -5.54 -10.46
CA VAL A 32 5.30 -4.79 -9.61
C VAL A 32 4.82 -3.34 -9.40
N SER A 33 4.23 -2.73 -10.42
CA SER A 33 3.68 -1.37 -10.33
C SER A 33 2.55 -1.25 -9.31
N TYR A 34 1.58 -2.17 -9.33
CA TYR A 34 0.49 -2.22 -8.34
C TYR A 34 1.04 -2.45 -6.93
N LEU A 35 1.89 -3.46 -6.76
CA LEU A 35 2.44 -3.84 -5.47
C LEU A 35 3.32 -2.73 -4.87
N SER A 36 4.04 -1.97 -5.71
CA SER A 36 4.86 -0.84 -5.26
C SER A 36 3.99 0.32 -4.80
N LEU A 37 2.92 0.66 -5.56
CA LEU A 37 1.96 1.70 -5.16
C LEU A 37 1.26 1.33 -3.85
N MET A 38 0.79 0.08 -3.74
CA MET A 38 0.17 -0.44 -2.53
C MET A 38 1.14 -0.43 -1.34
N GLY A 39 2.33 -0.99 -1.51
CA GLY A 39 3.32 -1.10 -0.43
C GLY A 39 3.79 0.26 0.09
N ILE A 40 4.16 1.18 -0.81
CA ILE A 40 4.61 2.52 -0.41
C ILE A 40 3.45 3.33 0.20
N GLY A 41 2.26 3.23 -0.40
CA GLY A 41 1.08 3.93 0.10
C GLY A 41 0.66 3.47 1.51
N GLU A 42 0.66 2.16 1.76
CA GLU A 42 0.39 1.59 3.08
C GLU A 42 1.45 1.95 4.12
N ILE A 43 2.73 2.03 3.76
CA ILE A 43 3.78 2.51 4.68
C ILE A 43 3.48 3.94 5.13
N LEU A 44 3.14 4.84 4.22
CA LEU A 44 2.85 6.24 4.53
C LEU A 44 1.62 6.39 5.45
N LEU A 45 0.57 5.61 5.19
CA LEU A 45 -0.63 5.57 6.03
C LEU A 45 -0.33 4.97 7.41
N THR A 46 0.46 3.91 7.46
CA THR A 46 0.91 3.26 8.70
C THR A 46 1.68 4.22 9.59
N VAL A 47 2.65 4.95 9.03
CA VAL A 47 3.43 5.95 9.78
C VAL A 47 2.51 7.00 10.39
N ARG A 48 1.48 7.44 9.65
CA ARG A 48 0.50 8.39 10.19
C ARG A 48 -0.33 7.78 11.33
N ALA A 49 -0.85 6.57 11.14
CA ALA A 49 -1.63 5.87 12.17
C ALA A 49 -0.83 5.63 13.46
N SER A 50 0.46 5.30 13.34
CA SER A 50 1.36 5.17 14.50
C SER A 50 1.52 6.48 15.25
N VAL A 51 1.59 7.61 14.54
CA VAL A 51 1.74 8.96 15.13
C VAL A 51 0.43 9.43 15.79
N THR A 52 -0.73 9.05 15.25
CA THR A 52 -2.04 9.41 15.83
C THR A 52 -2.50 8.47 16.94
N GLY A 53 -1.73 7.40 17.25
CA GLY A 53 -2.07 6.42 18.28
C GLY A 53 -3.12 5.40 17.85
N GLU A 54 -3.42 5.32 16.55
CA GLU A 54 -4.39 4.42 15.95
C GLU A 54 -3.76 3.04 15.69
N TRP A 55 -3.35 2.36 16.76
CA TRP A 55 -2.62 1.09 16.70
C TRP A 55 -3.27 -0.01 15.85
N PRO A 56 -4.60 -0.22 15.86
CA PRO A 56 -5.22 -1.21 14.97
C PRO A 56 -4.96 -0.94 13.49
N PHE A 57 -5.03 0.32 13.06
CA PHE A 57 -4.75 0.72 11.68
C PHE A 57 -3.26 0.66 11.35
N ALA A 58 -2.40 1.05 12.29
CA ALA A 58 -0.96 0.96 12.12
C ALA A 58 -0.49 -0.49 11.91
N VAL A 59 -0.98 -1.43 12.73
CA VAL A 59 -0.64 -2.85 12.59
C VAL A 59 -1.19 -3.42 11.28
N LEU A 60 -2.44 -3.09 10.93
CA LEU A 60 -3.06 -3.53 9.69
C LEU A 60 -2.26 -3.07 8.46
N GLY A 61 -1.95 -1.77 8.39
CA GLY A 61 -1.20 -1.20 7.26
C GLY A 61 0.22 -1.76 7.19
N ALA A 62 0.90 -1.98 8.33
CA ALA A 62 2.21 -2.60 8.36
C ALA A 62 2.19 -4.01 7.75
N ILE A 63 1.19 -4.83 8.10
CA ILE A 63 1.03 -6.18 7.56
C ILE A 63 0.79 -6.12 6.05
N TRP A 64 -0.10 -5.23 5.59
CA TRP A 64 -0.37 -5.05 4.15
C TRP A 64 0.87 -4.60 3.37
N ALA A 65 1.62 -3.63 3.90
CA ALA A 65 2.87 -3.18 3.31
C ALA A 65 3.89 -4.33 3.18
N ILE A 66 4.04 -5.14 4.23
CA ILE A 66 4.94 -6.31 4.22
C ILE A 66 4.51 -7.29 3.14
N PHE A 67 3.22 -7.64 3.05
CA PHE A 67 2.74 -8.57 2.02
C PHE A 67 2.89 -8.02 0.61
N ALA A 68 2.64 -6.72 0.40
CA ALA A 68 2.81 -6.07 -0.90
C ALA A 68 4.27 -6.15 -1.35
N ILE A 69 5.21 -5.79 -0.46
CA ILE A 69 6.66 -5.84 -0.74
C ILE A 69 7.12 -7.28 -0.93
N TRP A 70 6.69 -8.20 -0.07
CA TRP A 70 7.07 -9.61 -0.16
C TRP A 70 6.58 -10.26 -1.46
N SER A 71 5.40 -9.88 -1.94
CA SER A 71 4.84 -10.34 -3.23
C SER A 71 5.65 -9.86 -4.43
N ILE A 72 6.41 -8.77 -4.31
CA ILE A 72 7.33 -8.32 -5.38
C ILE A 72 8.52 -9.28 -5.48
N PHE A 73 9.10 -9.70 -4.35
CA PHE A 73 10.26 -10.60 -4.32
C PHE A 73 9.89 -12.07 -4.53
N LYS A 74 8.70 -12.47 -4.08
CA LYS A 74 8.17 -13.82 -4.22
C LYS A 74 6.79 -13.75 -4.87
N PRO A 75 6.72 -13.45 -6.18
CA PRO A 75 5.45 -13.39 -6.86
C PRO A 75 4.72 -14.74 -6.70
N PRO A 76 3.43 -14.73 -6.32
CA PRO A 76 2.67 -15.96 -6.20
C PRO A 76 2.70 -16.70 -7.54
N LYS A 77 3.09 -17.98 -7.49
CA LYS A 77 3.23 -18.84 -8.66
C LYS A 77 1.95 -18.75 -9.49
N ASN A 78 2.06 -18.40 -10.77
CA ASN A 78 0.94 -18.61 -11.71
C ASN A 78 0.63 -20.11 -11.67
N GLN A 79 -0.55 -20.47 -11.18
CA GLN A 79 -1.11 -21.81 -11.38
C GLN A 79 -1.58 -21.88 -12.84
N ASN A 80 -0.61 -22.07 -13.74
CA ASN A 80 -0.86 -22.51 -15.11
C ASN A 80 -0.36 -23.94 -15.23
#